data_AF-A0A7V9UTL8-F1
#
_entry.id   AF-A0A7V9UTL8-F1
#
_cell.length_a   1.000
_cell.length_b   1.000
_cell.length_c   1.000
_cell.angle_alpha   90.00
_cell.angle_beta   90.00
_cell.angle_gamma   90.00
#
_symmetry.space_group_name_H-M   'P 1'
#
loop_
_entity.id
_entity.type
_entity.pdbx_description
1 polymer ?
#
loop_
_entity_poly.entity_id
_entity_poly.type
_entity_poly.pdbx_seq_one_letter_code
_entity_poly.pdbx_strand_id
1 'polypeptide(L)'
;MHCPRCGQQQVSEETKFCSRCGFPLGLVSEVLSHGGFLPQLANLQKNKKLFTRQNGLKVGLVWFLIVTFLLVPLAAVTDAPGEIVAFLSIVGFVGGLLMMLLSWLFLQKEINSDFRQFPAQNENIAAQFTSENPHRTNALPPQQSQPVSSYVPPAAGNWKAPDTGDLVPRSVTENTTKLLSKDE
;
A
#
# COMPACT_ATOMS: atom_id res chain seq x y z
N MET A 1 20.09 15.13 -7.50
CA MET A 1 19.15 14.47 -6.57
C MET A 1 19.92 13.79 -5.44
N HIS A 2 19.42 13.73 -4.20
CA HIS A 2 20.09 13.01 -3.10
C HIS A 2 19.48 11.61 -2.89
N CYS A 3 20.29 10.63 -2.52
CA CYS A 3 19.79 9.30 -2.17
C CYS A 3 19.05 9.33 -0.82
N PRO A 4 17.81 8.85 -0.73
CA PRO A 4 17.04 8.89 0.52
C PRO A 4 17.60 7.93 1.59
N ARG A 5 18.40 6.93 1.20
CA ARG A 5 18.95 5.94 2.13
C ARG A 5 20.28 6.37 2.75
N CYS A 6 21.16 6.99 1.97
CA CYS A 6 22.52 7.31 2.42
C CYS A 6 22.91 8.80 2.30
N GLY A 7 22.01 9.66 1.80
CA GLY A 7 22.25 11.09 1.65
C GLY A 7 23.27 11.48 0.58
N GLN A 8 23.83 10.53 -0.18
CA GLN A 8 24.81 10.84 -1.22
C GLN A 8 24.15 11.63 -2.37
N GLN A 9 24.81 12.70 -2.81
CA GLN A 9 24.42 13.44 -4.01
C GLN A 9 24.70 12.61 -5.26
N GLN A 10 23.68 12.41 -6.10
CA GLN A 10 23.86 11.75 -7.39
C GLN A 10 24.65 12.66 -8.34
N VAL A 11 25.65 12.07 -8.99
CA VAL A 11 26.55 12.74 -9.95
C VAL A 11 25.89 12.89 -11.32
N SER A 12 24.90 12.05 -11.64
CA SER A 12 24.16 12.05 -12.91
C SER A 12 22.70 11.64 -12.69
N GLU A 13 21.78 12.16 -13.50
CA GLU A 13 20.35 11.81 -13.40
C GLU A 13 19.99 10.47 -14.06
N GLU A 14 20.85 9.95 -14.94
CA GLU A 14 20.61 8.67 -15.64
C GLU A 14 20.93 7.41 -14.81
N THR A 15 21.51 7.57 -13.61
CA THR A 15 21.89 6.41 -12.78
C THR A 15 20.68 5.78 -12.10
N LYS A 16 20.36 4.54 -12.48
CA LYS A 16 19.26 3.75 -11.89
C LYS A 16 19.53 3.29 -10.44
N PHE A 17 20.78 3.38 -9.97
CA PHE A 17 21.22 2.92 -8.65
C PHE A 17 22.15 3.92 -7.96
N CYS A 18 22.12 3.94 -6.64
CA CYS A 18 23.07 4.73 -5.85
C CYS A 18 24.44 4.05 -5.83
N SER A 19 25.48 4.76 -6.27
CA SER A 19 26.86 4.26 -6.29
C SER A 19 27.40 3.87 -4.91
N ARG A 20 26.86 4.44 -3.82
CA ARG A 20 27.34 4.19 -2.44
C ARG A 20 26.62 3.06 -1.73
N CYS A 21 25.30 2.92 -1.90
CA CYS A 21 24.49 1.98 -1.11
C CYS A 21 23.66 0.99 -1.95
N GLY A 22 23.77 1.05 -3.29
CA GLY A 22 23.05 0.17 -4.21
C GLY A 22 21.54 0.38 -4.26
N PHE A 23 21.01 1.42 -3.61
CA PHE A 23 19.57 1.67 -3.57
C PHE A 23 19.03 1.99 -4.98
N PRO A 24 17.94 1.35 -5.43
CA PRO A 24 17.35 1.61 -6.74
C PRO A 24 16.63 2.97 -6.74
N LEU A 25 17.11 3.89 -7.57
CA LEU A 25 16.61 5.26 -7.64
C LEU A 25 15.60 5.46 -8.76
N GLY A 26 15.53 4.55 -9.74
CA GLY A 26 14.63 4.70 -10.91
C GLY A 26 13.15 4.81 -10.55
N LEU A 27 12.68 4.03 -9.56
CA LEU A 27 11.29 4.11 -9.10
C LEU A 27 11.05 5.37 -8.26
N VAL A 28 12.04 5.79 -7.48
CA VAL A 28 11.95 6.98 -6.63
C VAL A 28 11.99 8.26 -7.45
N SER A 29 12.77 8.31 -8.53
CA SER A 29 12.77 9.45 -9.46
C SER A 29 11.42 9.57 -10.18
N GLU A 30 10.79 8.46 -10.54
CA GLU A 30 9.43 8.47 -11.13
C GLU A 30 8.38 8.92 -10.10
N VAL A 31 8.46 8.47 -8.85
CA VAL A 31 7.58 8.95 -7.77
C VAL A 31 7.77 10.46 -7.54
N LEU A 32 9.02 10.92 -7.45
CA LEU A 32 9.30 12.35 -7.22
C LEU A 32 8.87 13.22 -8.41
N SER A 33 9.08 12.77 -9.65
CA SER A 33 8.70 13.53 -10.84
C SER A 33 7.18 13.70 -10.98
N HIS A 34 6.41 12.73 -10.49
CA HIS A 34 4.95 12.76 -10.47
C HIS A 34 4.38 13.24 -9.12
N GLY A 35 5.18 13.93 -8.30
CA GLY A 35 4.69 14.55 -7.06
C GLY A 35 4.19 13.56 -6.00
N GLY A 36 4.73 12.34 -5.96
CA GLY A 36 4.34 11.29 -5.03
C GLY A 36 3.36 10.26 -5.61
N PHE A 37 2.94 10.41 -6.88
CA PHE A 37 1.98 9.51 -7.51
C PHE A 37 2.65 8.54 -8.49
N LEU A 38 2.20 7.28 -8.52
CA LEU A 38 2.67 6.30 -9.51
C LEU A 38 1.51 5.91 -10.44
N PRO A 39 1.43 6.46 -11.66
CA PRO A 39 0.32 6.20 -12.58
C PRO A 39 0.26 4.73 -13.02
N GLN A 40 1.38 4.01 -13.01
CA GLN A 40 1.42 2.58 -13.34
C GLN A 40 0.68 1.73 -12.29
N LEU A 41 0.80 2.05 -11.01
CA LEU A 41 0.07 1.35 -9.95
C LEU A 41 -1.42 1.70 -9.96
N ALA A 42 -1.76 2.94 -10.29
CA ALA A 42 -3.15 3.36 -10.43
C ALA A 42 -3.86 2.61 -11.56
N ASN A 43 -3.19 2.42 -12.70
CA ASN A 43 -3.73 1.63 -13.81
C ASN A 43 -3.83 0.13 -13.49
N LEU A 44 -2.88 -0.43 -12.74
CA LEU A 44 -2.96 -1.81 -12.25
C LEU A 44 -4.10 -2.01 -11.24
N GLN A 45 -4.43 -1.00 -10.44
CA GLN A 45 -5.60 -1.00 -9.57
C GLN A 45 -6.93 -0.77 -10.32
N LYS A 46 -6.89 -0.05 -11.45
CA LYS A 46 -8.09 0.32 -12.21
C LYS A 46 -8.68 -0.87 -12.98
N ASN A 47 -7.90 -1.91 -13.23
CA ASN A 47 -8.44 -3.21 -13.65
C ASN A 47 -9.28 -3.78 -12.51
N LYS A 48 -10.56 -3.41 -12.53
CA LYS A 48 -11.61 -3.91 -11.66
C LYS A 48 -11.43 -5.42 -11.56
N LYS A 49 -11.16 -5.90 -10.35
CA LYS A 49 -11.18 -7.33 -10.06
C LYS A 49 -12.62 -7.80 -10.25
N LEU A 50 -13.00 -8.13 -11.48
CA LEU A 50 -14.32 -8.70 -11.76
C LEU A 50 -14.46 -10.06 -11.07
N PHE A 51 -13.34 -10.72 -10.76
CA PHE A 51 -13.26 -11.97 -10.03
C PHE A 51 -12.85 -11.76 -8.57
N THR A 52 -13.74 -11.18 -7.77
CA THR A 52 -13.64 -11.26 -6.32
C THR A 52 -14.50 -12.39 -5.77
N ARG A 53 -14.11 -12.98 -4.64
CA ARG A 53 -14.86 -14.10 -4.02
C ARG A 53 -16.33 -13.75 -3.82
N GLN A 54 -16.61 -12.50 -3.43
CA GLN A 54 -17.98 -12.01 -3.26
C GLN A 54 -18.72 -11.86 -4.59
N ASN A 55 -18.05 -11.41 -5.66
CA ASN A 55 -18.65 -11.31 -6.97
C ASN A 55 -18.93 -12.69 -7.57
N GLY A 56 -18.03 -13.66 -7.41
CA GLY A 56 -18.25 -15.05 -7.84
C GLY A 56 -19.45 -15.69 -7.15
N LEU A 57 -19.59 -15.49 -5.83
CA LEU A 57 -20.78 -15.91 -5.07
C LEU A 57 -22.07 -15.25 -5.57
N LYS A 58 -22.05 -13.93 -5.82
CA LYS A 58 -23.22 -13.20 -6.36
C LYS A 58 -23.58 -13.68 -7.76
N VAL A 59 -22.60 -13.88 -8.64
CA VAL A 59 -22.81 -14.38 -10.00
C VAL A 59 -23.36 -15.80 -9.97
N GLY A 60 -22.79 -16.69 -9.16
CA GLY A 60 -23.29 -18.06 -8.99
C GLY A 60 -24.71 -18.12 -8.42
N LEU A 61 -25.02 -17.28 -7.43
CA LEU A 61 -26.37 -17.16 -6.86
C LEU A 61 -27.39 -16.64 -7.88
N VAL A 62 -27.03 -15.59 -8.61
CA VAL A 62 -27.89 -15.02 -9.67
C VAL A 62 -28.12 -16.03 -10.78
N TRP A 63 -27.08 -16.77 -11.19
CA TRP A 63 -27.19 -17.86 -12.16
C TRP A 63 -28.13 -18.96 -11.67
N PHE A 64 -27.97 -19.42 -10.44
CA PHE A 64 -28.83 -20.44 -9.82
C PHE A 64 -30.30 -19.97 -9.78
N LEU A 65 -30.57 -18.74 -9.33
CA LEU A 65 -31.93 -18.20 -9.29
C LEU A 65 -32.53 -18.06 -10.70
N ILE A 66 -31.79 -17.51 -11.66
CA ILE A 66 -32.31 -17.33 -13.02
C ILE A 66 -32.58 -18.69 -13.68
N VAL A 67 -31.65 -19.64 -13.61
CA VAL A 67 -31.84 -20.91 -14.31
C VAL A 67 -32.90 -21.78 -13.62
N THR A 68 -32.83 -21.92 -12.30
CA THR A 68 -33.72 -22.84 -11.56
C THR A 68 -35.10 -22.23 -11.30
N PHE A 69 -35.22 -20.95 -10.97
CA PHE A 69 -36.51 -20.34 -10.63
C PHE A 69 -37.18 -19.58 -11.79
N LEU A 70 -36.44 -19.16 -12.82
CA LEU A 70 -37.03 -18.46 -13.97
C LEU A 70 -37.15 -19.39 -15.18
N LEU A 71 -36.02 -19.97 -15.64
CA LEU A 71 -35.98 -20.71 -16.90
C LEU A 71 -36.69 -22.06 -16.83
N VAL A 72 -36.54 -22.82 -15.74
CA VAL A 72 -37.22 -24.13 -15.59
C VAL A 72 -38.75 -23.99 -15.59
N PRO A 73 -39.37 -23.08 -14.80
CA PRO A 73 -40.83 -22.90 -14.86
C PRO A 73 -41.31 -22.37 -16.22
N LEU A 74 -40.57 -21.46 -16.86
CA LEU A 74 -40.91 -20.99 -18.21
C LEU A 74 -40.90 -22.12 -19.24
N ALA A 75 -39.90 -23.00 -19.17
CA ALA A 75 -39.82 -24.18 -20.03
C ALA A 75 -40.98 -25.16 -19.75
N ALA A 76 -41.37 -25.32 -18.49
CA ALA A 76 -42.51 -26.16 -18.12
C ALA A 76 -43.86 -25.59 -18.61
N VAL A 77 -44.05 -24.27 -18.58
CA VAL A 77 -45.29 -23.61 -19.03
C VAL A 77 -45.43 -23.62 -20.56
N THR A 78 -44.32 -23.65 -21.29
CA THR A 78 -44.31 -23.63 -22.76
C THR A 78 -44.44 -25.03 -23.40
N ASP A 79 -44.76 -26.06 -22.60
CA ASP A 79 -44.78 -27.47 -23.03
C ASP A 79 -43.48 -27.88 -23.75
N ALA A 80 -42.33 -27.38 -23.25
CA ALA A 80 -41.05 -27.82 -23.74
C ALA A 80 -40.89 -29.34 -23.54
N PRO A 81 -40.11 -30.02 -24.41
CA PRO A 81 -39.82 -31.44 -24.25
C PRO A 81 -39.32 -31.75 -22.83
N GLY A 82 -39.90 -32.76 -22.18
CA GLY A 82 -39.57 -33.11 -20.78
C GLY A 82 -38.08 -33.35 -20.56
N GLU A 83 -37.36 -33.81 -21.58
CA GLU A 83 -35.90 -33.97 -21.57
C GLU A 83 -35.17 -32.63 -21.36
N ILE A 84 -35.62 -31.56 -21.99
CA ILE A 84 -35.03 -30.22 -21.89
C ILE A 84 -35.31 -29.64 -20.50
N VAL A 85 -36.52 -29.81 -19.98
CA VAL A 85 -36.90 -29.35 -18.63
C VAL A 85 -36.08 -30.08 -17.58
N ALA A 86 -35.95 -31.40 -17.70
CA ALA A 86 -35.11 -32.22 -16.82
C ALA A 86 -33.64 -31.77 -16.88
N PHE A 87 -33.10 -31.58 -18.08
CA PHE A 87 -31.72 -31.12 -18.27
C PHE A 87 -31.48 -29.74 -17.66
N LEU A 88 -32.36 -28.76 -17.91
CA LEU A 88 -32.27 -27.42 -17.33
C LEU A 88 -32.36 -27.46 -15.79
N SER A 89 -33.20 -28.32 -15.23
CA SER A 89 -33.32 -28.45 -13.78
C SER A 89 -32.03 -28.95 -13.14
N ILE A 90 -31.41 -29.98 -13.74
CA ILE A 90 -30.15 -30.55 -13.27
C ILE A 90 -29.02 -29.54 -13.44
N VAL A 91 -28.91 -28.90 -14.61
CA VAL A 91 -27.84 -27.92 -14.89
C VAL A 91 -28.02 -26.65 -14.06
N GLY A 92 -29.25 -26.17 -13.87
CA GLY A 92 -29.51 -25.02 -13.02
C GLY A 92 -29.12 -25.29 -11.57
N PHE A 93 -29.56 -26.43 -11.03
CA PHE A 93 -29.30 -26.79 -9.64
C PHE A 93 -27.83 -27.14 -9.40
N VAL A 94 -27.32 -28.15 -10.12
CA VAL A 94 -25.94 -28.65 -9.97
C VAL A 94 -24.94 -27.60 -10.47
N GLY A 95 -25.19 -26.98 -11.62
CA GLY A 95 -24.29 -25.98 -12.19
C GLY A 95 -24.24 -24.69 -11.36
N GLY A 96 -25.37 -24.24 -10.81
CA GLY A 96 -25.40 -23.10 -9.89
C GLY A 96 -24.65 -23.38 -8.58
N LEU A 97 -24.89 -24.54 -7.96
CA LEU A 97 -24.17 -24.96 -6.75
C LEU A 97 -22.67 -25.15 -7.00
N LEU A 98 -22.30 -25.77 -8.13
CA LEU A 98 -20.91 -25.97 -8.50
C LEU A 98 -20.21 -24.64 -8.75
N MET A 99 -20.82 -23.69 -9.48
CA MET A 99 -20.26 -22.34 -9.68
C MET A 99 -20.07 -21.59 -8.37
N MET A 100 -20.99 -21.76 -7.42
CA MET A 100 -20.89 -21.16 -6.09
C MET A 100 -19.75 -21.78 -5.26
N LEU A 101 -19.64 -23.12 -5.27
CA LEU A 101 -18.56 -23.86 -4.62
C LEU A 101 -17.19 -23.55 -5.22
N LEU A 102 -17.09 -23.50 -6.55
CA LEU A 102 -15.85 -23.14 -7.25
C LEU A 102 -15.44 -21.70 -6.94
N SER A 103 -16.39 -20.77 -6.91
CA SER A 103 -16.14 -19.38 -6.47
C SER A 103 -15.67 -19.30 -5.02
N TRP A 104 -16.10 -20.23 -4.17
CA TRP A 104 -15.66 -20.27 -2.78
C TRP A 104 -14.27 -20.90 -2.61
N LEU A 105 -13.98 -21.98 -3.34
CA LEU A 105 -12.72 -22.73 -3.26
C LEU A 105 -11.56 -22.02 -3.98
N PHE A 106 -11.79 -21.49 -5.18
CA PHE A 106 -10.72 -21.00 -6.04
C PHE A 106 -10.44 -19.51 -5.91
N LEU A 107 -11.42 -18.69 -5.50
CA LEU A 107 -11.16 -17.25 -5.35
C LEU A 107 -10.61 -16.96 -3.96
N GLN A 108 -9.39 -16.42 -3.96
CA GLN A 108 -8.74 -15.92 -2.76
C GLN A 108 -9.63 -14.91 -2.06
N LYS A 109 -9.82 -15.10 -0.75
CA LYS A 109 -10.44 -14.09 0.11
C LYS A 109 -9.59 -12.84 -0.02
N GLU A 110 -10.19 -11.77 -0.53
CA GLU A 110 -9.54 -10.48 -0.57
C GLU A 110 -9.17 -10.12 0.87
N ILE A 111 -7.88 -9.92 1.14
CA ILE A 111 -7.46 -9.24 2.35
C ILE A 111 -8.07 -7.85 2.21
N ASN A 112 -9.05 -7.52 3.06
CA ASN A 112 -9.71 -6.22 3.08
C ASN A 112 -8.63 -5.14 2.98
N SER A 113 -8.53 -4.50 1.83
CA SER A 113 -7.65 -3.36 1.64
C SER A 113 -8.30 -2.10 2.23
N ASP A 114 -8.78 -2.19 3.47
CA ASP A 114 -9.17 -1.01 4.27
C ASP A 114 -7.96 -0.09 4.50
N PHE A 115 -6.74 -0.57 4.24
CA PHE A 115 -5.53 0.25 4.23
C PHE A 115 -5.36 1.12 2.96
N ARG A 116 -6.35 1.19 2.05
CA ARG A 116 -6.29 2.01 0.82
C ARG A 116 -7.37 3.09 0.72
N GLN A 117 -7.91 3.55 1.84
CA GLN A 117 -8.56 4.86 1.91
C GLN A 117 -7.58 5.89 2.49
N PHE A 118 -6.47 6.13 1.80
CA PHE A 118 -6.04 7.53 1.70
C PHE A 118 -6.98 8.16 0.68
N PRO A 119 -7.76 9.18 1.05
CA PRO A 119 -8.70 9.78 0.13
C PRO A 119 -7.92 10.40 -1.03
N ALA A 120 -7.98 9.76 -2.19
CA ALA A 120 -7.78 10.43 -3.48
C ALA A 120 -8.98 11.33 -3.83
N GLN A 121 -9.81 11.71 -2.85
CA GLN A 121 -10.69 12.87 -2.94
C GLN A 121 -9.84 14.12 -2.73
N ASN A 122 -9.11 14.53 -3.76
CA ASN A 122 -8.86 15.94 -4.08
C ASN A 122 -8.05 16.10 -5.36
N GLU A 123 -8.54 15.51 -6.46
CA GLU A 123 -8.12 15.93 -7.81
C GLU A 123 -8.47 17.41 -8.11
N ASN A 124 -9.34 18.02 -7.28
CA ASN A 124 -9.66 19.45 -7.37
C ASN A 124 -8.73 20.38 -6.57
N ILE A 125 -7.78 19.86 -5.76
CA ILE A 125 -6.79 20.73 -5.11
C ILE A 125 -5.66 21.09 -6.07
N ALA A 126 -5.27 20.21 -7.00
CA ALA A 126 -4.20 20.50 -7.95
C ALA A 126 -4.59 21.58 -8.98
N ALA A 127 -5.87 21.76 -9.28
CA ALA A 127 -6.38 22.80 -10.18
C ALA A 127 -6.57 24.17 -9.51
N GLN A 128 -6.42 24.28 -8.18
CA GLN A 128 -6.51 25.56 -7.46
C GLN A 128 -5.16 26.28 -7.26
N PHE A 129 -4.04 25.67 -7.67
CA PHE A 129 -2.71 26.28 -7.53
C PHE A 129 -2.24 27.07 -8.76
N THR A 130 -3.05 27.22 -9.81
CA THR A 130 -2.65 27.92 -11.05
C THR A 130 -3.49 29.15 -11.40
N SER A 131 -4.32 29.67 -10.49
CA SER A 131 -5.09 30.91 -10.72
C SER A 131 -4.71 32.01 -9.72
N GLU A 132 -3.95 32.98 -10.22
CA GLU A 132 -3.81 34.38 -9.77
C GLU A 132 -4.07 34.72 -8.28
N ASN A 133 -2.99 34.87 -7.51
CA ASN A 133 -2.91 35.89 -6.46
C ASN A 133 -1.45 36.16 -6.05
N PRO A 134 -0.86 37.33 -6.34
CA PRO A 134 0.56 37.60 -6.07
C PRO A 134 0.87 38.02 -4.60
N HIS A 135 -0.07 37.92 -3.66
CA HIS A 135 0.15 38.37 -2.29
C HIS A 135 -0.36 37.35 -1.27
N ARG A 136 0.46 36.34 -0.95
CA ARG A 136 0.54 35.65 0.36
C ARG A 136 1.58 34.54 0.29
N THR A 137 2.85 34.94 0.27
CA THR A 137 3.93 34.04 0.68
C THR A 137 3.80 33.80 2.19
N ASN A 138 3.28 32.62 2.56
CA ASN A 138 3.62 32.01 3.84
C ASN A 138 5.11 31.72 3.81
N ALA A 139 5.90 32.72 4.19
CA ALA A 139 7.31 32.56 4.45
C ALA A 139 7.46 31.53 5.58
N LEU A 140 8.41 30.61 5.42
CA LEU A 140 8.94 29.83 6.54
C LEU A 140 9.21 30.80 7.71
N PRO A 141 8.98 30.40 8.97
CA PRO A 141 9.40 31.21 10.10
C PRO A 141 10.88 31.56 9.90
N PRO A 142 11.28 32.83 10.11
CA PRO A 142 12.64 33.25 9.84
C PRO A 142 13.61 32.33 10.58
N GLN A 143 14.66 31.87 9.88
CA GLN A 143 15.75 31.13 10.52
C GLN A 143 16.21 31.93 11.73
N GLN A 144 15.95 31.40 12.93
CA GLN A 144 16.54 31.90 14.15
C GLN A 144 18.00 31.46 14.17
N SER A 145 18.87 32.25 13.53
CA SER A 145 20.31 32.12 13.72
C SER A 145 20.64 32.63 15.12
N GLN A 146 20.86 31.73 16.08
CA GLN A 146 21.52 32.12 17.32
C GLN A 146 22.96 32.51 16.96
N PRO A 147 23.38 33.75 17.26
CA PRO A 147 24.74 34.19 16.96
C PRO A 147 25.74 33.33 17.73
N VAL A 148 26.88 32.99 17.13
CA VAL A 148 27.93 32.18 17.77
C VAL A 148 28.40 32.79 19.10
N SER A 149 28.27 34.11 19.26
CA SER A 149 28.56 34.81 20.52
C SER A 149 27.61 34.50 21.69
N SER A 150 26.42 33.95 21.42
CA SER A 150 25.49 33.50 22.47
C SER A 150 25.71 32.05 22.90
N TYR A 151 26.65 31.33 22.26
CA TYR A 151 27.01 29.98 22.68
C TYR A 151 27.91 30.05 23.91
N VAL A 152 27.35 29.75 25.08
CA VAL A 152 28.12 29.54 26.30
C VAL A 152 28.30 28.03 26.46
N PRO A 153 29.54 27.50 26.32
CA PRO A 153 29.78 26.09 26.59
C PRO A 153 29.41 25.80 28.05
N PRO A 154 28.70 24.69 28.34
CA PRO A 154 28.37 24.34 29.71
C PRO A 154 29.64 24.22 30.54
N ALA A 155 29.68 24.89 31.69
CA ALA A 155 30.81 24.83 32.60
C ALA A 155 31.10 23.37 32.97
N ALA A 156 32.35 22.94 32.76
CA ALA A 156 32.78 21.59 33.11
C ALA A 156 32.47 21.31 34.59
N GLY A 157 31.56 20.37 34.83
CA GLY A 157 31.11 20.01 36.19
C GLY A 157 29.60 20.16 36.43
N ASN A 158 28.84 20.80 35.55
CA ASN A 158 27.40 20.99 35.71
C ASN A 158 26.53 20.10 34.80
N TRP A 159 27.04 18.92 34.42
CA TRP A 159 26.27 17.85 33.76
C TRP A 159 25.33 17.14 34.75
N LYS A 160 24.45 17.88 35.42
CA LYS A 160 23.25 17.25 35.99
C LYS A 160 22.31 17.01 34.81
N ALA A 161 22.38 15.80 34.28
CA ALA A 161 21.36 15.27 33.39
C ALA A 161 19.98 15.55 34.03
N PRO A 162 18.99 16.05 33.27
CA PRO A 162 17.61 15.98 33.69
C PRO A 162 17.31 14.52 34.04
N ASP A 163 16.68 14.33 35.19
CA ASP A 163 16.31 13.11 35.93
C ASP A 163 15.84 11.91 35.08
N THR A 164 16.70 11.38 34.21
CA THR A 164 16.57 10.08 33.54
C THR A 164 17.66 9.17 34.11
N GLY A 165 17.46 8.72 35.35
CA GLY A 165 18.17 7.57 35.89
C GLY A 165 17.95 6.34 35.00
N ASP A 166 18.99 5.51 34.88
CA ASP A 166 19.03 4.23 34.15
C ASP A 166 19.34 4.24 32.65
N LEU A 167 20.29 5.07 32.20
CA LEU A 167 21.08 4.72 31.01
C LEU A 167 22.56 4.61 31.39
N VAL A 168 22.91 3.50 32.02
CA VAL A 168 24.28 2.97 31.99
C VAL A 168 24.42 2.23 30.66
N PRO A 169 25.08 2.77 29.61
CA PRO A 169 25.44 1.93 28.48
C PRO A 169 26.51 0.97 28.99
N ARG A 170 26.12 -0.27 29.33
CA ARG A 170 27.07 -1.37 29.48
C ARG A 170 27.75 -1.51 28.12
N SER A 171 28.99 -1.04 28.04
CA SER A 171 29.83 -1.22 26.86
C SER A 171 29.81 -2.70 26.46
N VAL A 172 29.48 -2.97 25.20
CA VAL A 172 29.31 -4.33 24.64
C VAL A 172 30.65 -5.09 24.56
N THR A 173 31.73 -4.51 25.08
CA THR A 173 33.09 -5.05 25.00
C THR A 173 33.47 -5.99 26.15
N GLU A 174 32.74 -6.03 27.27
CA GLU A 174 33.19 -6.83 28.43
C GLU A 174 32.68 -8.28 28.45
N ASN A 175 31.56 -8.60 27.77
CA ASN A 175 30.97 -9.95 27.85
C ASN A 175 31.49 -10.92 26.79
N THR A 176 32.10 -10.43 25.69
CA THR A 176 32.56 -11.31 24.59
C THR A 176 33.97 -11.85 24.78
N THR A 177 34.81 -11.20 25.59
CA THR A 177 36.20 -11.62 25.84
C THR A 177 36.32 -12.73 26.89
N LYS A 178 35.30 -12.93 27.73
CA LYS A 178 35.30 -14.00 28.76
C LYS A 178 35.08 -15.40 28.20
N LEU A 179 34.63 -15.51 26.94
CA LEU A 179 34.43 -16.79 26.25
C LEU A 179 35.69 -17.30 25.55
N LEU A 180 36.74 -16.47 25.40
CA LEU A 180 37.98 -16.88 24.74
C LEU A 180 39.03 -17.45 25.72
N SER A 181 38.92 -17.14 27.02
CA SER A 181 39.90 -17.54 28.05
C SER A 181 39.52 -18.84 28.78
N LYS A 182 38.62 -19.67 28.23
CA LYS A 182 38.14 -20.90 28.87
C LYS A 182 38.59 -22.19 28.16
N ASP A 183 39.38 -22.06 27.10
CA ASP A 183 39.88 -23.17 26.28
C ASP A 183 41.40 -23.41 26.41
N GLU A 184 42.02 -23.03 27.54
CA GLU A 184 43.37 -23.47 27.94
C GLU A 184 43.34 -24.30 29.23
#